data_AF-A0A2K9NR13-F1
#
_entry.id   AF-A0A2K9NR13-F1
#
_cell.length_a   1.000
_cell.length_b   1.000
_cell.length_c   1.000
_cell.angle_alpha   90.00
_cell.angle_beta   90.00
_cell.angle_gamma   90.00
#
_symmetry.space_group_name_H-M   'P 1'
#
loop_
_entity.id
_entity.type
_entity.pdbx_description
1 polymer ?
#
loop_
_entity_poly.entity_id
_entity_poly.type
_entity_poly.pdbx_seq_one_letter_code
_entity_poly.pdbx_strand_id
1 'polypeptide(L)'
;MKKPKSIKMNYLSLVFFLLFTTSAWGDCPQFETALEKAMARVTSREAGKAGLEKAKAVNWAGPEATSYKLKYGQDLITNTNNRSFISMMEADKKLKRKDVLYFDVENAVQKKLNDTLIGDKAMVDSVNNSFLAKFQKNLQEHPEVAAKLEGQYKDYKGMRLRLALREGEGAAVWEKKLNDIYQKSVDEFATEFEKMGLSKMIAPRTDEVVDVRSWFLSGSGESALEANMAARGARTTAFKDGKSRTVSFKEQLAVMHKDVNSIEGLRKSLAGSSDLMKSGIMIKTASGEVIPSKDMIGVLRKIKPSDCADAAEYAAKIRGKVKTLFNSDISDKHIDDLTEYFKKVDSLSPPLFQRERVSINLGEAKNGIVSVDFTGVGVDNAYEQMRALSAVNYAQKDAKTLVQDAFGKIQTNVDGVTESMNASKRYFTLATKDAKNPSVVPKFSGDDGILMPTGDWSMGQKKDLLKTLSKAEDPSKFRVTYVRTVFDSGAVVPAAERSQRVVRAEGIEKAVREAVTGSGKISSEKAKKMIFAVDSIPSSKGGKFNLLIGGTKPTEDEKKLILQAFQKSLAAGEGEVAGDIIDAFN
;
A
#
# COMPACT_ATOMS: atom_id res chain seq x y z
N MET A 1 38.19 24.75 -27.51
CA MET A 1 36.90 25.30 -27.96
C MET A 1 35.85 24.19 -27.96
N LYS A 2 34.89 24.24 -27.03
CA LYS A 2 33.80 23.25 -26.91
C LYS A 2 32.57 23.74 -27.69
N LYS A 3 32.01 22.89 -28.56
CA LYS A 3 30.76 23.17 -29.30
C LYS A 3 29.56 23.29 -28.34
N PRO A 4 28.61 24.21 -28.59
CA PRO A 4 27.40 24.31 -27.77
C PRO A 4 26.40 23.18 -28.13
N LYS A 5 25.73 22.65 -27.11
CA LYS A 5 24.63 21.69 -27.23
C LYS A 5 23.37 22.40 -27.73
N SER A 6 22.73 21.86 -28.76
CA SER A 6 21.45 22.32 -29.31
C SER A 6 20.33 22.15 -28.28
N ILE A 7 19.66 23.25 -27.91
CA ILE A 7 18.44 23.26 -27.10
C ILE A 7 17.25 22.95 -28.02
N LYS A 8 16.36 22.05 -27.56
CA LYS A 8 15.10 21.70 -28.23
C LYS A 8 14.19 22.93 -28.27
N MET A 9 13.93 23.45 -29.47
CA MET A 9 13.19 24.69 -29.73
C MET A 9 12.00 24.43 -30.67
N ASN A 10 11.13 23.46 -30.34
CA ASN A 10 10.05 23.01 -31.24
C ASN A 10 8.63 23.44 -30.84
N TYR A 11 8.40 23.95 -29.63
CA TYR A 11 7.03 24.31 -29.18
C TYR A 11 6.77 25.81 -29.13
N LEU A 12 7.73 26.61 -28.64
CA LEU A 12 7.62 28.08 -28.69
C LEU A 12 7.58 28.59 -30.13
N SER A 13 8.36 27.99 -31.02
CA SER A 13 8.35 28.32 -32.45
C SER A 13 7.01 28.01 -33.11
N LEU A 14 6.27 27.01 -32.65
CA LEU A 14 4.93 26.68 -33.16
C LEU A 14 3.87 27.71 -32.72
N VAL A 15 3.96 28.19 -31.47
CA VAL A 15 3.10 29.25 -30.94
C VAL A 15 3.43 30.60 -31.58
N PHE A 16 4.72 30.88 -31.82
CA PHE A 16 5.17 32.07 -32.54
C PHE A 16 4.72 32.05 -34.01
N PHE A 17 4.74 30.89 -34.66
CA PHE A 17 4.26 30.73 -36.04
C PHE A 17 2.74 30.95 -36.13
N LEU A 18 1.97 30.45 -35.16
CA LEU A 18 0.52 30.68 -35.08
C LEU A 18 0.16 32.15 -34.80
N LEU A 19 1.00 32.89 -34.07
CA LEU A 19 0.80 34.33 -33.81
C LEU A 19 1.12 35.21 -35.03
N PHE A 20 1.91 34.73 -36.00
CA PHE A 20 2.28 35.49 -37.20
C PHE A 20 1.43 35.19 -38.43
N THR A 21 0.59 34.14 -38.40
CA THR A 21 -0.33 33.79 -39.51
C THR A 21 -1.74 34.38 -39.37
N THR A 22 -2.00 35.23 -38.36
CA THR A 22 -3.35 35.73 -38.04
C THR A 22 -3.79 36.98 -38.82
N SER A 23 -3.04 37.46 -39.82
CA SER A 23 -3.53 38.52 -40.71
C SER A 23 -4.71 38.09 -41.61
N ALA A 24 -5.12 36.82 -41.58
CA ALA A 24 -6.22 36.27 -42.36
C ALA A 24 -7.48 35.91 -41.54
N TRP A 25 -7.48 36.13 -40.22
CA TRP A 25 -8.61 35.79 -39.34
C TRP A 25 -9.05 37.05 -38.61
N GLY A 26 -10.07 37.72 -39.16
CA GLY A 26 -10.70 38.87 -38.51
C GLY A 26 -11.19 38.53 -37.10
N ASP A 27 -11.17 39.55 -36.23
CA ASP A 27 -11.54 39.54 -34.80
C ASP A 27 -12.55 38.44 -34.44
N CYS A 28 -12.05 37.30 -33.96
CA CYS A 28 -12.86 36.20 -33.48
C CYS A 28 -12.68 36.08 -31.96
N PRO A 29 -13.60 36.65 -31.15
CA PRO A 29 -13.51 36.64 -29.69
C PRO A 29 -13.41 35.23 -29.08
N GLN A 30 -13.88 34.23 -29.82
CA GLN A 30 -13.82 32.82 -29.42
C GLN A 30 -12.38 32.27 -29.47
N PHE A 31 -11.54 32.78 -30.38
CA PHE A 31 -10.14 32.40 -30.50
C PHE A 31 -9.30 33.02 -29.37
N GLU A 32 -9.53 34.29 -29.04
CA GLU A 32 -8.88 34.95 -27.90
C GLU A 32 -9.23 34.24 -26.59
N THR A 33 -10.51 33.91 -26.38
CA THR A 33 -10.94 33.16 -25.20
C THR A 33 -10.31 31.76 -25.12
N ALA A 34 -10.14 31.09 -26.26
CA ALA A 34 -9.49 29.77 -26.32
C ALA A 34 -7.99 29.85 -26.07
N LEU A 35 -7.32 30.87 -26.61
CA LEU A 35 -5.89 31.13 -26.42
C LEU A 35 -5.59 31.56 -24.99
N GLU A 36 -6.41 32.41 -24.38
CA GLU A 36 -6.30 32.78 -22.96
C GLU A 36 -6.49 31.57 -22.04
N LYS A 37 -7.48 30.70 -22.32
CA LYS A 37 -7.66 29.44 -21.57
C LYS A 37 -6.49 28.48 -21.76
N ALA A 38 -5.92 28.41 -22.96
CA ALA A 38 -4.76 27.57 -23.24
C ALA A 38 -3.49 28.11 -22.54
N MET A 39 -3.27 29.42 -22.60
CA MET A 39 -2.17 30.12 -21.91
C MET A 39 -2.30 29.96 -20.40
N ALA A 40 -3.46 30.24 -19.81
CA ALA A 40 -3.70 30.07 -18.37
C ALA A 40 -3.46 28.62 -17.89
N ARG A 41 -3.80 27.61 -18.72
CA ARG A 41 -3.48 26.20 -18.45
C ARG A 41 -1.99 25.89 -18.58
N VAL A 42 -1.28 26.54 -19.50
CA VAL A 42 0.19 26.39 -19.63
C VAL A 42 0.90 27.06 -18.44
N THR A 43 0.48 28.26 -18.03
CA THR A 43 1.04 28.93 -16.85
C THR A 43 0.74 28.15 -15.57
N SER A 44 -0.46 27.57 -15.43
CA SER A 44 -0.78 26.67 -14.30
C SER A 44 0.01 25.36 -14.35
N ARG A 45 0.33 24.86 -15.55
CA ARG A 45 1.14 23.65 -15.78
C ARG A 45 2.63 23.88 -15.49
N GLU A 46 3.16 25.04 -15.84
CA GLU A 46 4.54 25.41 -15.48
C GLU A 46 4.65 25.73 -13.99
N ALA A 47 3.65 26.37 -13.39
CA ALA A 47 3.55 26.51 -11.93
C ALA A 47 3.39 25.16 -11.21
N GLY A 48 2.65 24.21 -11.80
CA GLY A 48 2.46 22.86 -11.27
C GLY A 48 3.70 21.97 -11.43
N LYS A 49 4.42 22.03 -12.55
CA LYS A 49 5.69 21.30 -12.76
C LYS A 49 6.85 21.91 -11.98
N ALA A 50 6.98 23.23 -11.99
CA ALA A 50 7.92 23.92 -11.11
C ALA A 50 7.56 23.70 -9.64
N GLY A 51 6.26 23.56 -9.32
CA GLY A 51 5.74 23.20 -8.01
C GLY A 51 5.99 21.75 -7.61
N LEU A 52 5.95 20.77 -8.52
CA LEU A 52 6.25 19.36 -8.25
C LEU A 52 7.75 19.08 -8.15
N GLU A 53 8.58 19.77 -8.94
CA GLU A 53 10.04 19.68 -8.81
C GLU A 53 10.61 20.58 -7.68
N LYS A 54 9.91 21.64 -7.26
CA LYS A 54 10.23 22.45 -6.06
C LYS A 54 9.51 22.02 -4.78
N ALA A 55 8.43 21.22 -4.83
CA ALA A 55 7.89 20.50 -3.68
C ALA A 55 8.76 19.27 -3.35
N LYS A 56 10.09 19.43 -3.48
CA LYS A 56 11.03 18.74 -2.62
C LYS A 56 10.58 19.01 -1.20
N ALA A 57 10.23 17.93 -0.51
CA ALA A 57 9.82 17.85 0.88
C ALA A 57 9.90 19.19 1.62
N VAL A 58 8.73 19.74 1.95
CA VAL A 58 8.61 20.66 3.09
C VAL A 58 9.54 20.12 4.18
N ASN A 59 10.44 20.98 4.69
CA ASN A 59 11.45 20.53 5.63
C ASN A 59 10.80 20.17 6.97
N TRP A 60 10.25 18.97 7.09
CA TRP A 60 9.75 18.36 8.33
C TRP A 60 10.90 17.99 9.31
N ALA A 61 12.10 18.52 9.08
CA ALA A 61 13.21 18.58 10.03
C ALA A 61 13.35 19.97 10.71
N GLY A 62 12.42 20.90 10.48
CA GLY A 62 12.36 22.17 11.22
C GLY A 62 12.17 21.97 12.74
N PRO A 63 12.45 23.00 13.56
CA PRO A 63 12.31 22.93 15.02
C PRO A 63 10.90 22.51 15.48
N GLU A 64 9.85 23.01 14.81
CA GLU A 64 8.46 22.72 15.11
C GLU A 64 8.14 21.23 14.94
N ALA A 65 8.49 20.67 13.78
CA ALA A 65 8.30 19.25 13.47
C ALA A 65 9.16 18.35 14.37
N THR A 66 10.37 18.78 14.71
CA THR A 66 11.26 18.06 15.64
C THR A 66 10.68 18.04 17.05
N SER A 67 10.19 19.17 17.55
CA SER A 67 9.51 19.27 18.85
C SER A 67 8.26 18.40 18.88
N TYR A 68 7.47 18.40 17.80
CA TYR A 68 6.30 17.53 17.67
C TYR A 68 6.65 16.04 17.72
N LYS A 69 7.70 15.64 16.97
CA LYS A 69 8.23 14.27 17.00
C LYS A 69 8.77 13.87 18.37
N LEU A 70 9.44 14.77 19.09
CA LEU A 70 9.90 14.48 20.45
C LEU A 70 8.72 14.27 21.40
N LYS A 71 7.64 15.05 21.23
CA LYS A 71 6.44 14.95 22.05
C LYS A 71 5.59 13.71 21.77
N TYR A 72 5.44 13.32 20.51
CA TYR A 72 4.49 12.28 20.08
C TYR A 72 5.13 11.08 19.35
N GLY A 73 6.44 11.09 19.13
CA GLY A 73 7.16 10.03 18.42
C GLY A 73 7.44 8.80 19.27
N GLN A 74 7.22 8.86 20.58
CA GLN A 74 7.20 7.65 21.39
C GLN A 74 5.94 6.86 21.07
N ASP A 75 6.14 5.58 20.76
CA ASP A 75 5.08 4.64 20.52
C ASP A 75 4.15 4.58 21.74
N LEU A 76 2.94 5.12 21.60
CA LEU A 76 1.84 4.93 22.55
C LEU A 76 1.30 3.49 22.51
N ILE A 77 2.12 2.52 22.09
CA ILE A 77 1.80 1.09 21.91
C ILE A 77 2.11 0.31 23.20
N THR A 78 2.01 0.94 24.36
CA THR A 78 2.46 0.26 25.57
C THR A 78 1.46 -0.76 26.09
N ASN A 79 0.16 -0.72 25.79
CA ASN A 79 -0.80 -1.71 26.32
C ASN A 79 -2.15 -1.78 25.56
N THR A 80 -2.17 -2.26 24.31
CA THR A 80 -3.45 -2.72 23.70
C THR A 80 -3.39 -4.22 23.51
N ASN A 81 -4.33 -4.94 24.12
CA ASN A 81 -4.46 -6.38 23.96
C ASN A 81 -5.19 -6.66 22.64
N ASN A 82 -4.53 -6.38 21.50
CA ASN A 82 -5.09 -6.63 20.17
C ASN A 82 -5.54 -8.09 20.02
N ARG A 83 -4.85 -9.04 20.67
CA ARG A 83 -5.26 -10.45 20.75
C ARG A 83 -6.64 -10.61 21.39
N SER A 84 -6.91 -9.96 22.52
CA SER A 84 -8.21 -10.00 23.19
C SER A 84 -9.31 -9.39 22.32
N PHE A 85 -9.08 -8.20 21.74
CA PHE A 85 -10.05 -7.58 20.83
C PHE A 85 -10.40 -8.50 19.65
N ILE A 86 -9.40 -9.09 19.00
CA ILE A 86 -9.60 -10.01 17.88
C ILE A 86 -10.39 -11.25 18.34
N SER A 87 -10.05 -11.80 19.50
CA SER A 87 -10.78 -12.96 20.07
C SER A 87 -12.24 -12.65 20.37
N MET A 88 -12.54 -11.45 20.89
CA MET A 88 -13.91 -10.98 21.11
C MET A 88 -14.66 -10.78 19.79
N MET A 89 -14.02 -10.20 18.77
CA MET A 89 -14.60 -10.06 17.43
C MET A 89 -14.94 -11.41 16.80
N GLU A 90 -14.03 -12.39 16.91
CA GLU A 90 -14.26 -13.77 16.44
C GLU A 90 -15.44 -14.42 17.20
N ALA A 91 -15.53 -14.21 18.52
CA ALA A 91 -16.60 -14.73 19.35
C ALA A 91 -17.97 -14.08 19.02
N ASP A 92 -18.03 -12.76 18.87
CA ASP A 92 -19.24 -12.03 18.54
C ASP A 92 -19.80 -12.45 17.18
N LYS A 93 -18.92 -12.62 16.19
CA LYS A 93 -19.29 -13.15 14.86
C LYS A 93 -19.86 -14.56 14.97
N LYS A 94 -19.23 -15.44 15.75
CA LYS A 94 -19.67 -16.83 15.94
C LYS A 94 -21.01 -16.92 16.66
N LEU A 95 -21.20 -16.09 17.69
CA LEU A 95 -22.40 -16.07 18.53
C LEU A 95 -23.54 -15.19 17.97
N LYS A 96 -23.27 -14.43 16.90
CA LYS A 96 -24.21 -13.46 16.30
C LYS A 96 -24.74 -12.47 17.34
N ARG A 97 -23.85 -11.95 18.17
CA ARG A 97 -24.20 -10.95 19.20
C ARG A 97 -24.80 -9.71 18.56
N LYS A 98 -25.83 -9.16 19.19
CA LYS A 98 -26.55 -7.93 18.77
C LYS A 98 -26.47 -6.81 19.81
N ASP A 99 -25.98 -7.16 20.99
CA ASP A 99 -25.76 -6.35 22.17
C ASP A 99 -24.34 -5.76 22.18
N VAL A 100 -23.79 -5.46 21.00
CA VAL A 100 -22.43 -4.94 20.83
C VAL A 100 -22.42 -3.77 19.86
N LEU A 101 -21.59 -2.77 20.17
CA LEU A 101 -21.30 -1.65 19.28
C LEU A 101 -19.80 -1.62 19.00
N TYR A 102 -19.46 -1.60 17.73
CA TYR A 102 -18.11 -1.33 17.28
C TYR A 102 -17.98 0.11 16.78
N PHE A 103 -16.85 0.72 17.11
CA PHE A 103 -16.49 2.07 16.68
C PHE A 103 -15.06 2.07 16.15
N ASP A 104 -14.85 2.55 14.93
CA ASP A 104 -13.53 2.66 14.29
C ASP A 104 -13.20 4.14 14.11
N VAL A 105 -11.95 4.51 14.39
CA VAL A 105 -11.37 5.79 14.04
C VAL A 105 -10.06 5.53 13.30
N GLU A 106 -9.93 6.04 12.09
CA GLU A 106 -8.74 5.87 11.26
C GLU A 106 -8.22 7.19 10.69
N ASN A 107 -6.90 7.27 10.47
CA ASN A 107 -6.31 8.27 9.61
C ASN A 107 -6.60 7.92 8.14
N ALA A 108 -7.58 8.61 7.57
CA ALA A 108 -8.07 8.41 6.21
C ALA A 108 -7.06 8.81 5.14
N VAL A 109 -6.08 9.64 5.47
CA VAL A 109 -5.13 10.22 4.52
C VAL A 109 -3.67 9.85 4.79
N GLN A 110 -3.40 8.94 5.72
CA GLN A 110 -2.04 8.54 6.12
C GLN A 110 -1.13 8.21 4.95
N LYS A 111 -1.67 7.53 3.93
CA LYS A 111 -0.89 7.20 2.73
C LYS A 111 -0.42 8.46 2.00
N LYS A 112 -1.31 9.45 1.82
CA LYS A 112 -0.93 10.72 1.20
C LYS A 112 0.01 11.55 2.08
N LEU A 113 -0.13 11.46 3.40
CA LEU A 113 0.84 12.06 4.33
C LEU A 113 2.23 11.48 4.09
N ASN A 114 2.36 10.15 4.05
CA ASN A 114 3.63 9.48 3.77
C ASN A 114 4.15 9.79 2.35
N ASP A 115 3.30 9.66 1.33
CA ASP A 115 3.75 9.65 -0.07
C ASP A 115 3.93 11.06 -0.65
N THR A 116 3.17 12.06 -0.20
CA THR A 116 3.04 13.34 -0.92
C THR A 116 3.20 14.61 -0.07
N LEU A 117 2.89 14.57 1.23
CA LEU A 117 2.91 15.78 2.08
C LEU A 117 4.13 15.81 3.02
N ILE A 118 4.32 14.74 3.78
CA ILE A 118 5.27 14.67 4.89
C ILE A 118 6.55 13.96 4.45
N GLY A 119 6.47 12.77 3.86
CA GLY A 119 7.66 12.02 3.44
C GLY A 119 8.54 11.48 4.60
N ASP A 120 8.26 11.90 5.84
CA ASP A 120 8.91 11.44 7.07
C ASP A 120 7.94 10.55 7.86
N LYS A 121 8.21 9.24 7.88
CA LYS A 121 7.40 8.25 8.59
C LYS A 121 7.29 8.55 10.09
N ALA A 122 8.36 9.02 10.73
CA ALA A 122 8.34 9.32 12.16
C ALA A 122 7.40 10.50 12.47
N MET A 123 7.32 11.47 11.56
CA MET A 123 6.39 12.58 11.67
C MET A 123 4.94 12.13 11.45
N VAL A 124 4.68 11.26 10.47
CA VAL A 124 3.34 10.68 10.26
C VAL A 124 2.88 9.84 11.46
N ASP A 125 3.79 9.03 12.02
CA ASP A 125 3.52 8.26 13.24
C ASP A 125 3.21 9.19 14.43
N SER A 126 3.94 10.32 14.54
CA SER A 126 3.68 11.35 15.56
C SER A 126 2.32 12.02 15.40
N VAL A 127 1.87 12.27 14.16
CA VAL A 127 0.53 12.80 13.86
C VAL A 127 -0.55 11.83 14.36
N ASN A 128 -0.41 10.55 14.05
CA ASN A 128 -1.33 9.51 14.51
C ASN A 128 -1.33 9.40 16.04
N ASN A 129 -0.16 9.36 16.66
CA ASN A 129 -0.03 9.28 18.11
C ASN A 129 -0.64 10.50 18.81
N SER A 130 -0.47 11.70 18.26
CA SER A 130 -1.04 12.93 18.83
C SER A 130 -2.56 12.92 18.87
N PHE A 131 -3.20 12.51 17.77
CA PHE A 131 -4.65 12.36 17.72
C PHE A 131 -5.13 11.26 18.67
N LEU A 132 -4.50 10.07 18.63
CA LEU A 132 -4.89 8.95 19.46
C LEU A 132 -4.71 9.22 20.96
N ALA A 133 -3.70 10.00 21.36
CA ALA A 133 -3.54 10.46 22.74
C ALA A 133 -4.72 11.31 23.21
N LYS A 134 -5.19 12.24 22.36
CA LYS A 134 -6.36 13.09 22.65
C LYS A 134 -7.64 12.29 22.68
N PHE A 135 -7.81 11.36 21.73
CA PHE A 135 -8.96 10.45 21.72
C PHE A 135 -9.01 9.59 22.97
N GLN A 136 -7.89 9.01 23.38
CA GLN A 136 -7.81 8.23 24.61
C GLN A 136 -8.10 9.07 25.86
N LYS A 137 -7.53 10.28 25.94
CA LYS A 137 -7.77 11.22 27.03
C LYS A 137 -9.27 11.56 27.12
N ASN A 138 -9.88 11.98 26.00
CA ASN A 138 -11.29 12.34 25.97
C ASN A 138 -12.17 11.12 26.27
N LEU A 139 -11.80 9.91 25.85
CA LEU A 139 -12.51 8.68 26.23
C LEU A 139 -12.50 8.44 27.75
N GLN A 140 -11.38 8.71 28.42
CA GLN A 140 -11.23 8.55 29.88
C GLN A 140 -12.04 9.58 30.68
N GLU A 141 -12.31 10.75 30.11
CA GLU A 141 -13.17 11.79 30.72
C GLU A 141 -14.67 11.41 30.70
N HIS A 142 -15.04 10.32 30.02
CA HIS A 142 -16.40 9.80 29.92
C HIS A 142 -16.54 8.43 30.62
N PRO A 143 -16.65 8.40 31.97
CA PRO A 143 -16.68 7.15 32.74
C PRO A 143 -17.83 6.22 32.34
N GLU A 144 -18.94 6.77 31.84
CA GLU A 144 -20.06 5.99 31.34
C GLU A 144 -19.71 5.17 30.07
N VAL A 145 -18.85 5.70 29.21
CA VAL A 145 -18.35 4.99 28.03
C VAL A 145 -17.29 3.98 28.45
N ALA A 146 -16.39 4.37 29.36
CA ALA A 146 -15.38 3.47 29.91
C ALA A 146 -16.01 2.22 30.58
N ALA A 147 -17.13 2.39 31.28
CA ALA A 147 -17.86 1.28 31.92
C ALA A 147 -18.44 0.25 30.93
N LYS A 148 -18.56 0.60 29.64
CA LYS A 148 -19.06 -0.30 28.58
C LYS A 148 -17.96 -0.85 27.69
N LEU A 149 -16.76 -0.30 27.78
CA LEU A 149 -15.65 -0.61 26.90
C LEU A 149 -15.02 -1.96 27.27
N GLU A 150 -15.42 -3.02 26.56
CA GLU A 150 -14.89 -4.37 26.79
C GLU A 150 -13.65 -4.66 25.95
N GLY A 151 -13.45 -3.95 24.83
CA GLY A 151 -12.32 -4.20 23.93
C GLY A 151 -11.77 -2.95 23.26
N GLN A 152 -10.44 -2.93 23.10
CA GLN A 152 -9.72 -1.91 22.35
C GLN A 152 -8.68 -2.57 21.44
N TYR A 153 -8.62 -2.10 20.20
CA TYR A 153 -7.58 -2.46 19.24
C TYR A 153 -6.91 -1.20 18.71
N LYS A 154 -5.59 -1.25 18.53
CA LYS A 154 -4.82 -0.13 17.99
C LYS A 154 -3.78 -0.61 16.99
N ASP A 155 -3.66 0.09 15.88
CA ASP A 155 -2.60 -0.10 14.88
C ASP A 155 -1.95 1.24 14.50
N TYR A 156 -1.13 1.24 13.45
CA TYR A 156 -0.48 2.45 12.95
C TYR A 156 -1.45 3.49 12.38
N LYS A 157 -2.68 3.08 12.00
CA LYS A 157 -3.66 3.90 11.28
C LYS A 157 -4.79 4.38 12.18
N GLY A 158 -5.12 3.66 13.25
CA GLY A 158 -6.33 3.94 13.98
C GLY A 158 -6.51 3.20 15.29
N MET A 159 -7.66 3.44 15.89
CA MET A 159 -8.13 2.81 17.12
C MET A 159 -9.56 2.32 16.92
N ARG A 160 -9.83 1.13 17.43
CA ARG A 160 -11.14 0.48 17.37
C ARG A 160 -11.60 0.12 18.76
N LEU A 161 -12.86 0.41 19.04
CA LEU A 161 -13.51 0.16 20.31
C LEU A 161 -14.60 -0.88 20.12
N ARG A 162 -14.79 -1.72 21.14
CA ARG A 162 -15.91 -2.63 21.28
C ARG A 162 -16.61 -2.34 22.59
N LEU A 163 -17.87 -1.94 22.51
CA LEU A 163 -18.73 -1.68 23.66
C LEU A 163 -19.76 -2.80 23.80
N ALA A 164 -19.98 -3.27 25.03
CA ALA A 164 -21.11 -4.13 25.34
C ALA A 164 -22.33 -3.30 25.74
N LEU A 165 -23.45 -3.56 25.08
CA LEU A 165 -24.73 -2.93 25.33
C LEU A 165 -25.57 -3.85 26.23
N ARG A 166 -26.41 -3.27 27.08
CA ARG A 166 -27.43 -4.06 27.79
C ARG A 166 -28.59 -4.35 26.85
N GLU A 167 -29.35 -5.39 27.15
CA GLU A 167 -30.58 -5.67 26.41
C GLU A 167 -31.53 -4.45 26.47
N GLY A 168 -32.08 -4.07 25.31
CA GLY A 168 -32.93 -2.88 25.16
C GLY A 168 -32.18 -1.53 25.08
N GLU A 169 -30.86 -1.52 25.27
CA GLU A 169 -30.05 -0.31 25.16
C GLU A 169 -29.76 0.03 23.69
N GLY A 170 -30.25 1.18 23.23
CA GLY A 170 -30.10 1.58 21.83
C GLY A 170 -28.67 2.03 21.50
N ALA A 171 -28.07 1.45 20.45
CA ALA A 171 -26.74 1.80 19.96
C ALA A 171 -26.57 3.30 19.66
N ALA A 172 -27.63 3.96 19.16
CA ALA A 172 -27.60 5.38 18.78
C ALA A 172 -27.17 6.34 19.90
N VAL A 173 -27.49 6.02 21.17
CA VAL A 173 -27.07 6.84 22.31
C VAL A 173 -25.55 6.80 22.48
N TRP A 174 -24.97 5.62 22.32
CA TRP A 174 -23.54 5.38 22.45
C TRP A 174 -22.77 5.87 21.22
N GLU A 175 -23.32 5.72 20.02
CA GLU A 175 -22.78 6.30 18.79
C GLU A 175 -22.67 7.82 18.90
N LYS A 176 -23.70 8.49 19.41
CA LYS A 176 -23.68 9.94 19.65
C LYS A 176 -22.58 10.33 20.63
N LYS A 177 -22.48 9.66 21.78
CA LYS A 177 -21.44 9.93 22.78
C LYS A 177 -20.03 9.75 22.21
N LEU A 178 -19.80 8.66 21.47
CA LEU A 178 -18.51 8.40 20.83
C LEU A 178 -18.19 9.42 19.73
N ASN A 179 -19.20 9.87 18.97
CA ASN A 179 -19.04 10.96 18.01
C ASN A 179 -18.64 12.27 18.70
N ASP A 180 -19.27 12.63 19.83
CA ASP A 180 -18.95 13.85 20.56
C ASP A 180 -17.50 13.81 21.08
N ILE A 181 -17.06 12.66 21.62
CA ILE A 181 -15.67 12.41 22.04
C ILE A 181 -14.72 12.56 20.84
N TYR A 182 -15.05 11.95 19.70
CA TYR A 182 -14.26 12.02 18.48
C TYR A 182 -14.13 13.46 17.95
N GLN A 183 -15.23 14.22 17.85
CA GLN A 183 -15.21 15.60 17.36
C GLN A 183 -14.34 16.49 18.25
N LYS A 184 -14.49 16.36 19.58
CA LYS A 184 -13.62 17.05 20.54
C LYS A 184 -12.14 16.73 20.30
N SER A 185 -11.80 15.47 20.05
CA SER A 185 -10.42 15.06 19.76
C SER A 185 -9.89 15.60 18.43
N VAL A 186 -10.73 15.68 17.39
CA VAL A 186 -10.39 16.34 16.12
C VAL A 186 -10.09 17.82 16.34
N ASP A 187 -10.93 18.52 17.11
CA ASP A 187 -10.77 19.94 17.42
C ASP A 187 -9.47 20.21 18.20
N GLU A 188 -9.22 19.45 19.27
CA GLU A 188 -8.00 19.56 20.07
C GLU A 188 -6.76 19.23 19.22
N PHE A 189 -6.83 18.22 18.35
CA PHE A 189 -5.75 17.85 17.44
C PHE A 189 -5.42 18.96 16.46
N ALA A 190 -6.42 19.47 15.73
CA ALA A 190 -6.24 20.53 14.76
C ALA A 190 -5.72 21.82 15.41
N THR A 191 -6.27 22.19 16.57
CA THR A 191 -5.85 23.39 17.32
C THR A 191 -4.40 23.28 17.77
N GLU A 192 -3.97 22.12 18.27
CA GLU A 192 -2.56 21.94 18.65
C GLU A 192 -1.64 21.94 17.43
N PHE A 193 -2.05 21.28 16.34
CA PHE A 193 -1.28 21.21 15.10
C PHE A 193 -1.02 22.63 14.55
N GLU A 194 -2.04 23.49 14.58
CA GLU A 194 -1.94 24.90 14.22
C GLU A 194 -1.08 25.70 15.20
N LYS A 195 -1.31 25.55 16.51
CA LYS A 195 -0.55 26.25 17.56
C LYS A 195 0.95 25.94 17.50
N MET A 196 1.32 24.73 17.10
CA MET A 196 2.71 24.32 16.90
C MET A 196 3.30 24.79 15.57
N GLY A 197 2.57 25.56 14.78
CA GLY A 197 3.03 26.11 13.51
C GLY A 197 3.06 25.10 12.35
N LEU A 198 2.61 23.86 12.56
CA LEU A 198 2.71 22.80 11.56
C LEU A 198 1.78 23.02 10.36
N SER A 199 0.63 23.68 10.56
CA SER A 199 -0.26 24.05 9.45
C SER A 199 0.44 24.96 8.42
N LYS A 200 1.38 25.81 8.85
CA LYS A 200 2.14 26.71 7.97
C LYS A 200 3.17 25.95 7.11
N MET A 201 3.46 24.71 7.48
CA MET A 201 4.35 23.82 6.72
C MET A 201 3.61 23.13 5.57
N ILE A 202 2.28 23.11 5.58
CA ILE A 202 1.49 22.51 4.50
C ILE A 202 1.50 23.46 3.29
N ALA A 203 2.15 23.04 2.21
CA ALA A 203 2.14 23.79 0.95
C ALA A 203 0.70 23.93 0.41
N PRO A 204 0.37 25.05 -0.27
CA PRO A 204 -0.95 25.22 -0.89
C PRO A 204 -1.34 24.04 -1.77
N ARG A 205 -2.51 23.46 -1.53
CA ARG A 205 -3.03 22.28 -2.22
C ARG A 205 -4.55 22.21 -2.14
N THR A 206 -5.15 21.39 -2.99
CA THR A 206 -6.62 21.28 -3.16
C THR A 206 -7.16 19.87 -2.97
N ASP A 207 -6.32 18.93 -2.55
CA ASP A 207 -6.72 17.54 -2.32
C ASP A 207 -6.97 17.25 -0.83
N GLU A 208 -7.31 16.01 -0.49
CA GLU A 208 -7.87 15.63 0.82
C GLU A 208 -6.97 15.82 2.04
N VAL A 209 -5.68 16.16 1.88
CA VAL A 209 -4.81 16.45 3.03
C VAL A 209 -4.73 17.94 3.36
N VAL A 210 -5.42 18.81 2.62
CA VAL A 210 -5.41 20.26 2.88
C VAL A 210 -5.98 20.59 4.27
N ASP A 211 -7.04 19.90 4.68
CA ASP A 211 -7.71 20.15 5.95
C ASP A 211 -7.36 19.07 6.98
N VAL A 212 -6.55 19.49 7.96
CA VAL A 212 -6.10 18.68 9.10
C VAL A 212 -7.28 18.08 9.88
N ARG A 213 -8.43 18.78 9.91
CA ARG A 213 -9.64 18.30 10.61
C ARG A 213 -10.27 17.09 9.92
N SER A 214 -10.03 16.90 8.63
CA SER A 214 -10.56 15.79 7.85
C SER A 214 -9.63 14.57 7.80
N TRP A 215 -8.44 14.65 8.41
CA TRP A 215 -7.45 13.56 8.33
C TRP A 215 -7.88 12.29 9.06
N PHE A 216 -8.61 12.44 10.16
CA PHE A 216 -9.15 11.32 10.93
C PHE A 216 -10.65 11.23 10.70
N LEU A 217 -11.15 10.03 10.40
CA LEU A 217 -12.57 9.76 10.18
C LEU A 217 -13.01 8.59 11.03
N SER A 218 -14.29 8.54 11.35
CA SER A 218 -14.86 7.54 12.24
C SER A 218 -16.11 6.89 11.68
N GLY A 219 -16.39 5.69 12.16
CA GLY A 219 -17.61 4.97 11.81
C GLY A 219 -18.02 3.96 12.85
N SER A 220 -19.31 3.62 12.85
CA SER A 220 -19.92 2.69 13.80
C SER A 220 -20.66 1.55 13.12
N GLY A 221 -20.80 0.41 13.79
CA GLY A 221 -21.54 -0.74 13.28
C GLY A 221 -21.73 -1.85 14.30
N GLU A 222 -22.48 -2.89 13.92
CA GLU A 222 -22.76 -4.07 14.76
C GLU A 222 -21.58 -5.06 14.74
N SER A 223 -20.59 -4.83 13.86
CA SER A 223 -19.34 -5.58 13.80
C SER A 223 -18.14 -4.67 13.50
N ALA A 224 -16.93 -5.15 13.79
CA ALA A 224 -15.71 -4.41 13.47
C ALA A 224 -15.55 -4.11 11.97
N LEU A 225 -16.05 -5.01 11.09
CA LEU A 225 -16.04 -4.80 9.65
C LEU A 225 -17.03 -3.70 9.23
N GLU A 226 -18.25 -3.73 9.77
CA GLU A 226 -19.26 -2.69 9.52
C GLU A 226 -18.77 -1.30 9.96
N ALA A 227 -18.20 -1.20 11.16
CA ALA A 227 -17.63 0.05 11.67
C ALA A 227 -16.49 0.58 10.78
N ASN A 228 -15.59 -0.30 10.32
CA ASN A 228 -14.53 0.08 9.40
C ASN A 228 -15.07 0.55 8.04
N MET A 229 -16.04 -0.18 7.47
CA MET A 229 -16.64 0.19 6.19
C MET A 229 -17.39 1.53 6.29
N ALA A 230 -18.05 1.80 7.42
CA ALA A 230 -18.68 3.09 7.68
C ALA A 230 -17.64 4.23 7.78
N ALA A 231 -16.53 4.01 8.48
CA ALA A 231 -15.43 4.97 8.57
C ALA A 231 -14.81 5.28 7.19
N ARG A 232 -14.66 4.26 6.34
CA ARG A 232 -14.22 4.44 4.94
C ARG A 232 -15.27 5.20 4.11
N GLY A 233 -16.55 4.90 4.28
CA GLY A 233 -17.66 5.61 3.62
C GLY A 233 -17.71 7.10 3.97
N ALA A 234 -17.26 7.48 5.17
CA ALA A 234 -17.16 8.88 5.58
C ALA A 234 -16.22 9.70 4.69
N ARG A 235 -15.20 9.08 4.07
CA ARG A 235 -14.19 9.76 3.23
C ARG A 235 -14.82 10.55 2.09
N THR A 236 -15.72 9.93 1.34
CA THR A 236 -16.32 10.51 0.13
C THR A 236 -16.98 11.85 0.41
N THR A 237 -17.61 11.98 1.57
CA THR A 237 -18.40 13.16 1.87
C THR A 237 -17.68 14.10 2.85
N ALA A 238 -16.76 13.61 3.69
CA ALA A 238 -15.84 14.46 4.44
C ALA A 238 -14.92 15.29 3.52
N PHE A 239 -14.37 14.69 2.47
CA PHE A 239 -13.48 15.39 1.52
C PHE A 239 -14.22 16.34 0.59
N LYS A 240 -15.53 16.16 0.42
CA LYS A 240 -16.37 17.09 -0.35
C LYS A 240 -16.68 18.36 0.45
N ASP A 241 -17.00 18.20 1.73
CA ASP A 241 -17.55 19.29 2.55
C ASP A 241 -16.50 19.89 3.53
N GLY A 242 -15.30 19.31 3.60
CA GLY A 242 -14.23 19.74 4.51
C GLY A 242 -14.58 19.54 5.99
N LYS A 243 -15.37 18.51 6.31
CA LYS A 243 -15.87 18.28 7.67
C LYS A 243 -15.65 16.85 8.10
N SER A 244 -14.98 16.70 9.24
CA SER A 244 -14.84 15.43 9.97
C SER A 244 -16.22 14.96 10.43
N ARG A 245 -16.51 13.67 10.29
CA ARG A 245 -17.77 13.10 10.78
C ARG A 245 -17.66 11.62 11.10
N THR A 246 -18.47 11.22 12.08
CA THR A 246 -18.83 9.83 12.29
C THR A 246 -19.98 9.47 11.37
N VAL A 247 -19.92 8.28 10.77
CA VAL A 247 -21.00 7.72 9.97
C VAL A 247 -21.37 6.35 10.49
N SER A 248 -22.67 6.04 10.61
CA SER A 248 -23.10 4.69 10.98
C SER A 248 -23.15 3.78 9.75
N PHE A 249 -22.87 2.50 9.92
CA PHE A 249 -23.01 1.51 8.84
C PHE A 249 -24.43 1.49 8.27
N LYS A 250 -25.43 1.66 9.14
CA LYS A 250 -26.85 1.74 8.78
C LYS A 250 -27.13 2.87 7.78
N GLU A 251 -26.50 4.03 7.94
CA GLU A 251 -26.63 5.17 7.02
C GLU A 251 -25.97 4.91 5.66
N GLN A 252 -24.94 4.06 5.60
CA GLN A 252 -24.22 3.75 4.37
C GLN A 252 -24.77 2.54 3.61
N LEU A 253 -25.71 1.80 4.20
CA LEU A 253 -26.16 0.53 3.65
C LEU A 253 -26.67 0.65 2.20
N ALA A 254 -27.45 1.70 1.90
CA ALA A 254 -27.97 1.92 0.55
C ALA A 254 -26.86 2.21 -0.48
N VAL A 255 -25.83 2.96 -0.06
CA VAL A 255 -24.66 3.28 -0.90
C VAL A 255 -23.86 2.01 -1.18
N MET A 256 -23.55 1.24 -0.12
CA MET A 256 -22.80 -0.02 -0.24
C MET A 256 -23.55 -1.07 -1.06
N HIS A 257 -24.88 -1.15 -0.92
CA HIS A 257 -25.71 -2.02 -1.76
C HIS A 257 -25.62 -1.64 -3.25
N LYS A 258 -25.64 -0.34 -3.56
CA LYS A 258 -25.43 0.15 -4.94
C LYS A 258 -24.02 -0.19 -5.44
N ASP A 259 -23.00 -0.03 -4.61
CA ASP A 259 -21.62 -0.34 -4.99
C ASP A 259 -21.41 -1.84 -5.26
N VAL A 260 -21.92 -2.71 -4.40
CA VAL A 260 -21.86 -4.18 -4.58
C VAL A 260 -22.52 -4.61 -5.90
N ASN A 261 -23.69 -4.07 -6.23
CA ASN A 261 -24.36 -4.35 -7.50
C ASN A 261 -23.61 -3.75 -8.71
N SER A 262 -23.06 -2.54 -8.57
CA SER A 262 -22.26 -1.88 -9.61
C SER A 262 -20.99 -2.67 -9.94
N ILE A 263 -20.33 -3.24 -8.94
CA ILE A 263 -19.16 -4.11 -9.11
C ILE A 263 -19.53 -5.33 -9.97
N GLU A 264 -20.66 -5.98 -9.67
CA GLU A 264 -21.11 -7.15 -10.43
C GLU A 264 -21.49 -6.81 -11.87
N GLY A 265 -22.12 -5.65 -12.08
CA GLY A 265 -22.41 -5.14 -13.43
C GLY A 265 -21.15 -4.96 -14.26
N LEU A 266 -20.13 -4.31 -13.69
CA LEU A 266 -18.81 -4.13 -14.32
C LEU A 266 -18.13 -5.48 -14.59
N ARG A 267 -18.14 -6.40 -13.62
CA ARG A 267 -17.57 -7.74 -13.78
C ARG A 267 -18.20 -8.49 -14.94
N LYS A 268 -19.53 -8.52 -15.02
CA LYS A 268 -20.27 -9.17 -16.11
C LYS A 268 -19.98 -8.54 -17.47
N SER A 269 -19.91 -7.20 -17.53
CA SER A 269 -19.53 -6.48 -18.75
C SER A 269 -18.13 -6.87 -19.23
N LEU A 270 -17.15 -6.85 -18.33
CA LEU A 270 -15.76 -7.26 -18.63
C LEU A 270 -15.66 -8.74 -19.02
N ALA A 271 -16.41 -9.62 -18.34
CA ALA A 271 -16.45 -11.05 -18.63
C ALA A 271 -17.05 -11.38 -20.01
N GLY A 272 -17.91 -10.51 -20.55
CA GLY A 272 -18.46 -10.64 -21.91
C GLY A 272 -17.47 -10.30 -23.03
N SER A 273 -16.29 -9.74 -22.71
CA SER A 273 -15.29 -9.34 -23.69
C SER A 273 -14.39 -10.50 -24.11
N SER A 274 -14.59 -11.01 -25.33
CA SER A 274 -13.79 -12.14 -25.87
C SER A 274 -12.31 -11.82 -25.97
N ASP A 275 -11.96 -10.55 -26.24
CA ASP A 275 -10.57 -10.14 -26.45
C ASP A 275 -9.80 -10.14 -25.13
N LEU A 276 -10.43 -9.68 -24.05
CA LEU A 276 -9.84 -9.73 -22.71
C LEU A 276 -9.66 -11.18 -22.21
N MET A 277 -10.56 -12.08 -22.59
CA MET A 277 -10.43 -13.51 -22.27
C MET A 277 -9.32 -14.19 -23.08
N LYS A 278 -9.27 -13.99 -24.39
CA LYS A 278 -8.23 -14.60 -25.27
C LYS A 278 -6.82 -14.15 -24.92
N SER A 279 -6.67 -12.91 -24.44
CA SER A 279 -5.39 -12.34 -24.02
C SER A 279 -4.96 -12.74 -22.60
N GLY A 280 -5.82 -13.41 -21.82
CA GLY A 280 -5.53 -13.75 -20.42
C GLY A 280 -5.56 -12.56 -19.45
N ILE A 281 -6.07 -11.40 -19.89
CA ILE A 281 -6.30 -10.24 -19.02
C ILE A 281 -7.43 -10.57 -18.03
N MET A 282 -8.47 -11.24 -18.51
CA MET A 282 -9.53 -11.86 -17.72
C MET A 282 -9.34 -13.37 -17.72
N ILE A 283 -9.60 -14.01 -16.59
CA ILE A 283 -9.45 -15.47 -16.41
C ILE A 283 -10.68 -16.07 -15.75
N LYS A 284 -10.91 -17.35 -16.04
CA LYS A 284 -11.92 -18.16 -15.36
C LYS A 284 -11.35 -18.73 -14.07
N THR A 285 -12.03 -18.53 -12.96
CA THR A 285 -11.70 -19.12 -11.65
C THR A 285 -12.01 -20.61 -11.65
N ALA A 286 -11.57 -21.33 -10.61
CA ALA A 286 -11.92 -22.74 -10.42
C ALA A 286 -13.44 -22.98 -10.29
N SER A 287 -14.17 -22.03 -9.71
CA SER A 287 -15.63 -22.05 -9.58
C SER A 287 -16.37 -21.58 -10.84
N GLY A 288 -15.62 -21.10 -11.84
CA GLY A 288 -16.13 -20.82 -13.18
C GLY A 288 -16.53 -19.37 -13.43
N GLU A 289 -16.45 -18.50 -12.43
CA GLU A 289 -16.62 -17.07 -12.61
C GLU A 289 -15.42 -16.45 -13.34
N VAL A 290 -15.64 -15.28 -13.94
CA VAL A 290 -14.62 -14.57 -14.71
C VAL A 290 -14.23 -13.29 -13.99
N ILE A 291 -12.94 -13.12 -13.72
CA ILE A 291 -12.33 -11.97 -13.03
C ILE A 291 -10.97 -11.62 -13.67
N PRO A 292 -10.42 -10.42 -13.43
CA PRO A 292 -9.08 -10.08 -13.89
C PRO A 292 -8.00 -11.04 -13.38
N SER A 293 -6.98 -11.29 -14.19
CA SER A 293 -5.81 -12.08 -13.78
C SER A 293 -4.99 -11.36 -12.72
N LYS A 294 -4.24 -12.12 -11.90
CA LYS A 294 -3.34 -11.54 -10.88
C LYS A 294 -2.33 -10.56 -11.48
N ASP A 295 -1.84 -10.82 -12.69
CA ASP A 295 -0.91 -9.92 -13.39
C ASP A 295 -1.60 -8.59 -13.73
N MET A 296 -2.85 -8.61 -14.21
CA MET A 296 -3.61 -7.39 -14.50
C MET A 296 -3.95 -6.62 -13.22
N ILE A 297 -4.35 -7.32 -12.15
CA ILE A 297 -4.56 -6.72 -10.83
C ILE A 297 -3.28 -6.04 -10.35
N GLY A 298 -2.12 -6.68 -10.55
CA GLY A 298 -0.81 -6.11 -10.27
C GLY A 298 -0.54 -4.81 -11.03
N VAL A 299 -0.91 -4.73 -12.30
CA VAL A 299 -0.82 -3.53 -13.13
C VAL A 299 -1.70 -2.40 -12.56
N LEU A 300 -2.99 -2.68 -12.34
CA LEU A 300 -3.97 -1.70 -11.85
C LEU A 300 -3.65 -1.18 -10.45
N ARG A 301 -3.04 -2.02 -9.60
CA ARG A 301 -2.61 -1.65 -8.25
C ARG A 301 -1.38 -0.74 -8.25
N LYS A 302 -0.45 -0.95 -9.19
CA LYS A 302 0.84 -0.23 -9.25
C LYS A 302 0.75 1.08 -10.00
N ILE A 303 -0.06 1.15 -11.05
CA ILE A 303 -0.22 2.36 -11.86
C ILE A 303 -1.53 3.01 -11.44
N LYS A 304 -1.45 4.17 -10.77
CA LYS A 304 -2.63 4.92 -10.36
C LYS A 304 -2.85 6.12 -11.28
N PRO A 305 -4.12 6.51 -11.50
CA PRO A 305 -4.42 7.75 -12.21
C PRO A 305 -3.81 8.99 -11.54
N SER A 306 -3.68 8.99 -10.20
CA SER A 306 -3.05 10.08 -9.43
C SER A 306 -1.57 10.28 -9.72
N ASP A 307 -0.90 9.26 -10.28
CA ASP A 307 0.55 9.26 -10.53
C ASP A 307 0.85 9.65 -11.99
N CYS A 308 -0.16 10.13 -12.73
CA CYS A 308 -0.10 10.50 -14.13
C CYS A 308 -0.58 11.95 -14.30
N ALA A 309 -0.03 12.66 -15.29
CA ALA A 309 -0.42 14.03 -15.56
C ALA A 309 -1.87 14.15 -16.05
N ASP A 310 -2.34 13.15 -16.79
CA ASP A 310 -3.69 13.08 -17.34
C ASP A 310 -4.10 11.62 -17.63
N ALA A 311 -5.35 11.46 -18.09
CA ALA A 311 -5.93 10.16 -18.44
C ALA A 311 -5.21 9.49 -19.63
N ALA A 312 -4.65 10.27 -20.57
CA ALA A 312 -3.97 9.73 -21.74
C ALA A 312 -2.62 9.12 -21.36
N GLU A 313 -1.86 9.78 -20.48
CA GLU A 313 -0.63 9.22 -19.91
C GLU A 313 -0.94 7.95 -19.09
N TYR A 314 -2.01 7.98 -18.29
CA TYR A 314 -2.46 6.82 -17.53
C TYR A 314 -2.75 5.63 -18.45
N ALA A 315 -3.60 5.82 -19.47
CA ALA A 315 -3.93 4.79 -20.44
C ALA A 315 -2.69 4.28 -21.18
N ALA A 316 -1.77 5.17 -21.60
CA ALA A 316 -0.52 4.78 -22.25
C ALA A 316 0.36 3.89 -21.37
N LYS A 317 0.50 4.20 -20.07
CA LYS A 317 1.24 3.37 -19.11
C LYS A 317 0.61 1.99 -18.93
N ILE A 318 -0.73 1.92 -18.83
CA ILE A 318 -1.46 0.65 -18.74
C ILE A 318 -1.26 -0.16 -20.02
N ARG A 319 -1.48 0.42 -21.21
CA ARG A 319 -1.27 -0.25 -22.51
C ARG A 319 0.15 -0.81 -22.63
N GLY A 320 1.16 -0.04 -22.24
CA GLY A 320 2.56 -0.49 -22.25
C GLY A 320 2.81 -1.72 -21.38
N LYS A 321 2.23 -1.77 -20.17
CA LYS A 321 2.32 -2.96 -19.31
C LYS A 321 1.53 -4.14 -19.86
N VAL A 322 0.33 -3.89 -20.38
CA VAL A 322 -0.50 -4.94 -20.97
C VAL A 322 0.19 -5.57 -22.18
N LYS A 323 0.80 -4.77 -23.06
CA LYS A 323 1.57 -5.27 -24.19
C LYS A 323 2.75 -6.14 -23.75
N THR A 324 3.44 -5.74 -22.67
CA THR A 324 4.60 -6.48 -22.15
C THR A 324 4.21 -7.81 -21.52
N LEU A 325 3.12 -7.84 -20.75
CA LEU A 325 2.71 -9.02 -19.97
C LEU A 325 1.85 -9.99 -20.78
N PHE A 326 0.92 -9.47 -21.59
CA PHE A 326 -0.10 -10.26 -22.28
C PHE A 326 0.07 -10.29 -23.80
N ASN A 327 1.03 -9.55 -24.37
CA ASN A 327 1.20 -9.38 -25.82
C ASN A 327 -0.08 -8.95 -26.55
N SER A 328 -0.97 -8.24 -25.85
CA SER A 328 -2.26 -7.81 -26.38
C SER A 328 -2.33 -6.29 -26.43
N ASP A 329 -3.16 -5.80 -27.35
CA ASP A 329 -3.62 -4.42 -27.32
C ASP A 329 -4.91 -4.35 -26.50
N ILE A 330 -5.18 -3.18 -25.89
CA ILE A 330 -6.34 -2.95 -25.05
C ILE A 330 -6.90 -1.55 -25.32
N SER A 331 -8.22 -1.45 -25.43
CA SER A 331 -8.91 -0.18 -25.67
C SER A 331 -9.00 0.67 -24.41
N ASP A 332 -9.19 1.98 -24.59
CA ASP A 332 -9.30 2.94 -23.48
C ASP A 332 -10.53 2.64 -22.62
N LYS A 333 -11.64 2.25 -23.25
CA LYS A 333 -12.83 1.80 -22.54
C LYS A 333 -12.54 0.59 -21.63
N HIS A 334 -11.82 -0.42 -22.12
CA HIS A 334 -11.48 -1.57 -21.27
C HIS A 334 -10.54 -1.18 -20.11
N ILE A 335 -9.63 -0.23 -20.33
CA ILE A 335 -8.78 0.31 -19.27
C ILE A 335 -9.64 0.98 -18.20
N ASP A 336 -10.56 1.86 -18.61
CA ASP A 336 -11.43 2.59 -17.69
C ASP A 336 -12.32 1.62 -16.90
N ASP A 337 -12.96 0.66 -17.56
CA ASP A 337 -13.83 -0.34 -16.93
C ASP A 337 -13.05 -1.22 -15.93
N LEU A 338 -11.84 -1.69 -16.30
CA LEU A 338 -10.98 -2.48 -15.41
C LEU A 338 -10.51 -1.66 -14.19
N THR A 339 -10.16 -0.40 -14.41
CA THR A 339 -9.72 0.50 -13.36
C THR A 339 -10.86 0.84 -12.40
N GLU A 340 -12.06 1.11 -12.91
CA GLU A 340 -13.24 1.34 -12.08
C GLU A 340 -13.60 0.08 -11.29
N TYR A 341 -13.62 -1.09 -11.94
CA TYR A 341 -13.86 -2.37 -11.28
C TYR A 341 -12.88 -2.61 -10.13
N PHE A 342 -11.57 -2.46 -10.38
CA PHE A 342 -10.54 -2.62 -9.35
C PHE A 342 -10.71 -1.62 -8.20
N LYS A 343 -10.93 -0.33 -8.49
CA LYS A 343 -11.13 0.70 -7.45
C LYS A 343 -12.34 0.40 -6.57
N LYS A 344 -13.47 -0.01 -7.17
CA LYS A 344 -14.68 -0.33 -6.42
C LYS A 344 -14.47 -1.57 -5.54
N VAL A 345 -13.81 -2.61 -6.04
CA VAL A 345 -13.44 -3.77 -5.21
C VAL A 345 -12.51 -3.36 -4.06
N ASP A 346 -11.45 -2.59 -4.33
CA ASP A 346 -10.50 -2.14 -3.30
C ASP A 346 -11.18 -1.27 -2.22
N SER A 347 -12.23 -0.53 -2.59
CA SER A 347 -13.04 0.26 -1.65
C SER A 347 -13.75 -0.59 -0.60
N LEU A 348 -14.00 -1.88 -0.89
CA LEU A 348 -14.61 -2.86 0.00
C LEU A 348 -13.59 -3.75 0.73
N SER A 349 -12.27 -3.49 0.57
CA SER A 349 -11.24 -4.26 1.27
C SER A 349 -11.45 -4.24 2.79
N PRO A 350 -11.48 -5.40 3.47
CA PRO A 350 -11.65 -5.45 4.91
C PRO A 350 -10.40 -4.93 5.63
N PRO A 351 -10.52 -4.48 6.89
CA PRO A 351 -9.36 -4.16 7.70
C PRO A 351 -8.53 -5.42 7.97
N LEU A 352 -7.20 -5.27 7.98
CA LEU A 352 -6.28 -6.34 8.38
C LEU A 352 -5.91 -6.16 9.85
N PHE A 353 -6.41 -7.08 10.69
CA PHE A 353 -6.12 -7.05 12.12
C PHE A 353 -4.79 -7.74 12.44
N GLN A 354 -3.91 -7.01 13.12
CA GLN A 354 -2.63 -7.54 13.58
C GLN A 354 -2.71 -7.90 15.06
N ARG A 355 -2.50 -9.18 15.37
CA ARG A 355 -2.49 -9.70 16.75
C ARG A 355 -1.39 -9.07 17.59
N GLU A 356 -0.23 -8.82 16.98
CA GLU A 356 0.93 -8.22 17.63
C GLU A 356 1.66 -7.29 16.67
N ARG A 357 2.22 -6.22 17.23
CA ARG A 357 3.17 -5.36 16.54
C ARG A 357 4.56 -5.68 17.07
N VAL A 358 5.46 -6.05 16.18
CA VAL A 358 6.84 -6.36 16.53
C VAL A 358 7.71 -5.18 16.09
N SER A 359 8.27 -4.45 17.05
CA SER A 359 9.32 -3.47 16.75
C SER A 359 10.65 -4.19 16.55
N ILE A 360 11.34 -3.88 15.45
CA ILE A 360 12.60 -4.52 15.07
C ILE A 360 13.70 -3.46 15.10
N ASN A 361 14.56 -3.53 16.11
CA ASN A 361 15.71 -2.65 16.24
C ASN A 361 16.90 -3.22 15.44
N LEU A 362 17.10 -2.70 14.22
CA LEU A 362 18.21 -3.14 13.36
C LEU A 362 19.59 -2.79 13.93
N GLY A 363 19.69 -1.93 14.95
CA GLY A 363 20.93 -1.66 15.68
C GLY A 363 21.48 -2.86 16.44
N GLU A 364 20.61 -3.79 16.83
CA GLU A 364 20.97 -5.03 17.55
C GLU A 364 21.65 -6.07 16.64
N ALA A 365 21.51 -5.93 15.32
CA ALA A 365 22.14 -6.85 14.36
C ALA A 365 23.66 -6.70 14.41
N LYS A 366 24.36 -7.77 14.82
CA LYS A 366 25.84 -7.79 14.88
C LYS A 366 26.48 -8.48 13.68
N ASN A 367 25.85 -9.55 13.17
CA ASN A 367 26.45 -10.46 12.19
C ASN A 367 25.67 -10.50 10.86
N GLY A 368 25.27 -9.32 10.39
CA GLY A 368 24.38 -9.18 9.25
C GLY A 368 22.90 -9.28 9.59
N ILE A 369 22.10 -9.17 8.54
CA ILE A 369 20.65 -9.18 8.52
C ILE A 369 20.21 -10.07 7.36
N VAL A 370 19.26 -10.97 7.61
CA VAL A 370 18.51 -11.66 6.56
C VAL A 370 17.10 -11.09 6.57
N SER A 371 16.70 -10.44 5.49
CA SER A 371 15.33 -9.94 5.31
C SER A 371 14.56 -10.86 4.35
N VAL A 372 13.27 -11.00 4.59
CA VAL A 372 12.31 -11.59 3.65
C VAL A 372 11.10 -10.68 3.50
N ASP A 373 10.73 -10.39 2.26
CA ASP A 373 9.44 -9.78 1.89
C ASP A 373 8.59 -10.84 1.20
N PHE A 374 7.41 -11.11 1.75
CA PHE A 374 6.45 -12.04 1.14
C PHE A 374 5.73 -11.37 -0.03
N THR A 375 6.15 -11.70 -1.24
CA THR A 375 5.65 -11.02 -2.44
C THR A 375 4.18 -11.36 -2.73
N GLY A 376 3.46 -10.42 -3.37
CA GLY A 376 2.14 -10.69 -3.94
C GLY A 376 0.96 -10.61 -2.98
N VAL A 377 1.14 -10.45 -1.67
CA VAL A 377 0.04 -10.43 -0.67
C VAL A 377 -1.07 -9.44 -1.04
N GLY A 378 -0.71 -8.23 -1.46
CA GLY A 378 -1.70 -7.22 -1.88
C GLY A 378 -2.46 -7.58 -3.17
N VAL A 379 -1.83 -8.30 -4.09
CA VAL A 379 -2.47 -8.79 -5.33
C VAL A 379 -3.36 -9.99 -5.01
N ASP A 380 -2.88 -10.90 -4.15
CA ASP A 380 -3.63 -12.05 -3.67
C ASP A 380 -4.90 -11.60 -2.94
N ASN A 381 -4.80 -10.63 -2.02
CA ASN A 381 -5.97 -10.07 -1.35
C ASN A 381 -7.01 -9.51 -2.34
N ALA A 382 -6.59 -8.70 -3.32
CA ALA A 382 -7.51 -8.13 -4.29
C ALA A 382 -8.14 -9.22 -5.20
N TYR A 383 -7.35 -10.20 -5.64
CA TYR A 383 -7.83 -11.34 -6.41
C TYR A 383 -8.88 -12.15 -5.63
N GLU A 384 -8.60 -12.43 -4.37
CA GLU A 384 -9.47 -13.20 -3.48
C GLU A 384 -10.76 -12.45 -3.11
N GLN A 385 -10.70 -11.12 -3.03
CA GLN A 385 -11.89 -10.25 -2.93
C GLN A 385 -12.75 -10.29 -4.19
N MET A 386 -12.13 -10.18 -5.38
CA MET A 386 -12.85 -10.28 -6.66
C MET A 386 -13.52 -11.66 -6.79
N ARG A 387 -12.83 -12.73 -6.39
CA ARG A 387 -13.39 -14.08 -6.35
C ARG A 387 -14.56 -14.18 -5.36
N ALA A 388 -14.40 -13.63 -4.16
CA ALA A 388 -15.47 -13.60 -3.15
C ALA A 388 -16.74 -12.92 -3.66
N LEU A 389 -16.59 -11.73 -4.24
CA LEU A 389 -17.70 -10.95 -4.79
C LEU A 389 -18.39 -11.68 -5.95
N SER A 390 -17.62 -12.32 -6.83
CA SER A 390 -18.21 -13.10 -7.93
C SER A 390 -19.07 -14.29 -7.46
N ALA A 391 -18.85 -14.78 -6.23
CA ALA A 391 -19.58 -15.89 -5.61
C ALA A 391 -20.73 -15.42 -4.68
N VAL A 392 -21.06 -14.13 -4.67
CA VAL A 392 -22.20 -13.57 -3.94
C VAL A 392 -23.50 -13.93 -4.66
N ASN A 393 -24.55 -14.22 -3.88
CA ASN A 393 -25.87 -14.45 -4.45
C ASN A 393 -26.61 -13.13 -4.70
N TYR A 394 -26.38 -12.53 -5.87
CA TYR A 394 -27.02 -11.27 -6.29
C TYR A 394 -28.54 -11.37 -6.53
N ALA A 395 -29.15 -12.56 -6.46
CA ALA A 395 -30.61 -12.70 -6.49
C ALA A 395 -31.27 -12.33 -5.14
N GLN A 396 -30.48 -12.15 -4.07
CA GLN A 396 -30.97 -11.65 -2.78
C GLN A 396 -31.52 -10.22 -2.94
N LYS A 397 -32.77 -10.00 -2.50
CA LYS A 397 -33.46 -8.71 -2.66
C LYS A 397 -33.22 -7.71 -1.53
N ASP A 398 -32.90 -8.19 -0.33
CA ASP A 398 -32.67 -7.31 0.83
C ASP A 398 -31.24 -6.75 0.82
N ALA A 399 -31.15 -5.42 0.96
CA ALA A 399 -29.88 -4.70 0.91
C ALA A 399 -28.93 -5.11 2.05
N LYS A 400 -29.45 -5.31 3.27
CA LYS A 400 -28.64 -5.72 4.43
C LYS A 400 -28.04 -7.09 4.18
N THR A 401 -28.86 -8.05 3.75
CA THR A 401 -28.46 -9.43 3.49
C THR A 401 -27.40 -9.52 2.39
N LEU A 402 -27.60 -8.82 1.26
CA LEU A 402 -26.63 -8.83 0.15
C LEU A 402 -25.27 -8.25 0.56
N VAL A 403 -25.26 -7.11 1.24
CA VAL A 403 -24.03 -6.45 1.69
C VAL A 403 -23.31 -7.31 2.74
N GLN A 404 -24.06 -7.90 3.67
CA GLN A 404 -23.48 -8.79 4.69
C GLN A 404 -22.91 -10.09 4.08
N ASP A 405 -23.57 -10.68 3.06
CA ASP A 405 -23.04 -11.84 2.35
C ASP A 405 -21.74 -11.49 1.60
N ALA A 406 -21.73 -10.37 0.87
CA ALA A 406 -20.54 -9.88 0.17
C ALA A 406 -19.36 -9.67 1.12
N PHE A 407 -19.59 -8.98 2.24
CA PHE A 407 -18.55 -8.68 3.23
C PHE A 407 -18.08 -9.92 3.97
N GLY A 408 -19.00 -10.83 4.30
CA GLY A 408 -18.68 -12.12 4.90
C GLY A 408 -17.75 -12.94 4.02
N LYS A 409 -18.08 -13.08 2.73
CA LYS A 409 -17.25 -13.81 1.75
C LYS A 409 -15.90 -13.14 1.53
N ILE A 410 -15.87 -11.82 1.39
CA ILE A 410 -14.63 -11.03 1.25
C ILE A 410 -13.71 -11.29 2.43
N GLN A 411 -14.22 -11.14 3.66
CA GLN A 411 -13.43 -11.35 4.87
C GLN A 411 -12.85 -12.77 4.91
N THR A 412 -13.69 -13.79 4.69
CA THR A 412 -13.25 -15.19 4.71
C THR A 412 -12.14 -15.47 3.70
N ASN A 413 -12.24 -14.95 2.48
CA ASN A 413 -11.20 -15.17 1.47
C ASN A 413 -9.89 -14.42 1.81
N VAL A 414 -9.96 -13.18 2.32
CA VAL A 414 -8.79 -12.40 2.76
C VAL A 414 -8.12 -13.03 4.00
N ASP A 415 -8.90 -13.59 4.92
CA ASP A 415 -8.37 -14.38 6.04
C ASP A 415 -7.57 -15.59 5.53
N GLY A 416 -8.04 -16.25 4.46
CA GLY A 416 -7.31 -17.32 3.78
C GLY A 416 -5.95 -16.89 3.23
N VAL A 417 -5.84 -15.70 2.63
CA VAL A 417 -4.55 -15.13 2.20
C VAL A 417 -3.64 -14.89 3.40
N THR A 418 -4.19 -14.35 4.48
CA THR A 418 -3.45 -14.11 5.73
C THR A 418 -2.91 -15.42 6.31
N GLU A 419 -3.69 -16.50 6.30
CA GLU A 419 -3.22 -17.83 6.73
C GLU A 419 -2.15 -18.42 5.81
N SER A 420 -2.28 -18.25 4.50
CA SER A 420 -1.22 -18.64 3.53
C SER A 420 0.09 -17.89 3.77
N MET A 421 0.01 -16.58 4.05
CA MET A 421 1.18 -15.78 4.43
C MET A 421 1.78 -16.27 5.76
N ASN A 422 0.95 -16.55 6.78
CA ASN A 422 1.41 -17.07 8.06
C ASN A 422 2.05 -18.47 7.92
N ALA A 423 1.55 -19.32 7.03
CA ALA A 423 2.19 -20.58 6.69
C ALA A 423 3.57 -20.36 6.05
N SER A 424 3.69 -19.37 5.16
CA SER A 424 4.97 -19.00 4.53
C SER A 424 5.97 -18.45 5.57
N LYS A 425 5.52 -17.66 6.55
CA LYS A 425 6.33 -17.23 7.70
C LYS A 425 6.85 -18.40 8.52
N ARG A 426 5.97 -19.35 8.88
CA ARG A 426 6.36 -20.57 9.60
C ARG A 426 7.38 -21.37 8.82
N TYR A 427 7.18 -21.52 7.51
CA TYR A 427 8.12 -22.21 6.64
C TYR A 427 9.49 -21.53 6.59
N PHE A 428 9.51 -20.19 6.45
CA PHE A 428 10.75 -19.42 6.52
C PHE A 428 11.44 -19.57 7.88
N THR A 429 10.72 -19.45 8.99
CA THR A 429 11.26 -19.67 10.35
C THR A 429 11.91 -21.04 10.50
N LEU A 430 11.28 -22.10 9.97
CA LEU A 430 11.85 -23.44 9.98
C LEU A 430 13.10 -23.54 9.11
N ALA A 431 13.07 -22.94 7.92
CA ALA A 431 14.19 -22.93 6.98
C ALA A 431 15.41 -22.14 7.49
N THR A 432 15.21 -21.15 8.36
CA THR A 432 16.27 -20.35 8.95
C THR A 432 16.68 -20.77 10.36
N LYS A 433 16.10 -21.84 10.91
CA LYS A 433 16.32 -22.25 12.30
C LYS A 433 17.77 -22.67 12.50
N ASP A 434 18.49 -21.97 13.36
CA ASP A 434 19.85 -22.35 13.75
C ASP A 434 19.78 -23.50 14.77
N ALA A 435 20.32 -24.66 14.40
CA ALA A 435 20.39 -25.83 15.29
C ALA A 435 21.24 -25.55 16.55
N LYS A 436 22.24 -24.66 16.45
CA LYS A 436 23.12 -24.28 17.56
C LYS A 436 22.50 -23.21 18.46
N ASN A 437 21.58 -22.41 17.93
CA ASN A 437 20.85 -21.42 18.72
C ASN A 437 19.37 -21.32 18.30
N PRO A 438 18.52 -22.23 18.79
CA PRO A 438 17.10 -22.28 18.41
C PRO A 438 16.29 -21.07 18.91
N SER A 439 16.86 -20.22 19.78
CA SER A 439 16.20 -19.00 20.25
C SER A 439 16.23 -17.86 19.22
N VAL A 440 17.09 -17.97 18.21
CA VAL A 440 17.21 -16.97 17.14
C VAL A 440 16.18 -17.29 16.07
N VAL A 441 15.05 -16.59 16.13
CA VAL A 441 13.95 -16.73 15.19
C VAL A 441 13.71 -15.43 14.43
N PRO A 442 13.27 -15.49 13.17
CA PRO A 442 12.85 -14.30 12.44
C PRO A 442 11.70 -13.58 13.17
N LYS A 443 11.77 -12.26 13.21
CA LYS A 443 10.71 -11.37 13.68
C LYS A 443 9.93 -10.86 12.48
N PHE A 444 8.60 -10.90 12.53
CA PHE A 444 7.76 -10.47 11.42
C PHE A 444 6.89 -9.26 11.77
N SER A 445 6.74 -8.36 10.81
CA SER A 445 5.82 -7.23 10.85
C SER A 445 5.06 -7.17 9.52
N GLY A 446 3.80 -7.60 9.51
CA GLY A 446 3.06 -7.72 8.24
C GLY A 446 3.67 -8.77 7.31
N ASP A 447 3.95 -8.41 6.07
CA ASP A 447 4.61 -9.22 5.04
C ASP A 447 6.14 -9.15 5.08
N ASP A 448 6.73 -8.35 5.98
CA ASP A 448 8.16 -8.26 6.19
C ASP A 448 8.64 -9.17 7.33
N GLY A 449 9.82 -9.77 7.16
CA GLY A 449 10.49 -10.60 8.16
C GLY A 449 11.98 -10.29 8.26
N ILE A 450 12.50 -10.17 9.48
CA ILE A 450 13.92 -9.92 9.75
C ILE A 450 14.48 -11.00 10.68
N LEU A 451 15.56 -11.63 10.25
CA LEU A 451 16.42 -12.48 11.06
C LEU A 451 17.76 -11.79 11.30
N MET A 452 18.17 -11.75 12.56
CA MET A 452 19.50 -11.26 12.97
C MET A 452 20.31 -12.47 13.44
N PRO A 453 21.15 -13.06 12.57
CA PRO A 453 21.88 -14.28 12.91
C PRO A 453 22.95 -14.05 13.98
N THR A 454 23.28 -15.13 14.69
CA THR A 454 24.32 -15.19 15.74
C THR A 454 25.74 -15.14 15.21
N GLY A 455 25.93 -15.47 13.93
CA GLY A 455 27.21 -15.39 13.23
C GLY A 455 26.98 -15.07 11.76
N ASP A 456 28.04 -14.62 11.09
CA ASP A 456 27.96 -14.24 9.68
C ASP A 456 27.58 -15.45 8.83
N TRP A 457 26.63 -15.26 7.92
CA TRP A 457 26.22 -16.30 7.00
C TRP A 457 27.22 -16.43 5.84
N SER A 458 27.82 -17.61 5.75
CA SER A 458 28.62 -18.03 4.60
C SER A 458 27.75 -18.12 3.33
N MET A 459 28.39 -18.10 2.16
CA MET A 459 27.68 -18.30 0.89
C MET A 459 26.99 -19.66 0.83
N GLY A 460 27.57 -20.71 1.43
CA GLY A 460 26.93 -22.03 1.55
C GLY A 460 25.58 -21.96 2.25
N GLN A 461 25.53 -21.32 3.43
CA GLN A 461 24.28 -21.15 4.19
C GLN A 461 23.22 -20.36 3.41
N LYS A 462 23.63 -19.31 2.69
CA LYS A 462 22.71 -18.55 1.81
C LYS A 462 22.13 -19.44 0.73
N LYS A 463 22.96 -20.24 0.05
CA LYS A 463 22.51 -21.19 -0.98
C LYS A 463 21.58 -22.26 -0.40
N ASP A 464 21.89 -22.80 0.77
CA ASP A 464 21.07 -23.83 1.42
C ASP A 464 19.70 -23.31 1.84
N LEU A 465 19.62 -22.04 2.29
CA LEU A 465 18.33 -21.39 2.51
C LEU A 465 17.52 -21.33 1.21
N LEU A 466 18.10 -20.85 0.11
CA LEU A 466 17.38 -20.76 -1.18
C LEU A 466 16.93 -22.14 -1.68
N LYS A 467 17.77 -23.17 -1.57
CA LYS A 467 17.41 -24.56 -1.91
C LYS A 467 16.22 -25.03 -1.09
N THR A 468 16.21 -24.74 0.20
CA THR A 468 15.10 -25.09 1.10
C THR A 468 13.84 -24.34 0.70
N LEU A 469 13.90 -23.02 0.59
CA LEU A 469 12.75 -22.18 0.22
C LEU A 469 12.17 -22.55 -1.16
N SER A 470 13.02 -23.02 -2.08
CA SER A 470 12.59 -23.42 -3.42
C SER A 470 11.69 -24.66 -3.48
N LYS A 471 11.55 -25.38 -2.36
CA LYS A 471 10.64 -26.53 -2.22
C LYS A 471 9.23 -26.12 -1.80
N ALA A 472 8.99 -24.85 -1.49
CA ALA A 472 7.65 -24.35 -1.24
C ALA A 472 6.77 -24.46 -2.51
N GLU A 473 5.45 -24.44 -2.32
CA GLU A 473 4.49 -24.47 -3.43
C GLU A 473 4.66 -23.27 -4.39
N ASP A 474 4.93 -22.08 -3.82
CA ASP A 474 5.22 -20.85 -4.58
C ASP A 474 6.55 -20.25 -4.08
N PRO A 475 7.69 -20.69 -4.64
CA PRO A 475 9.01 -20.16 -4.30
C PRO A 475 9.13 -18.65 -4.50
N SER A 476 8.49 -18.09 -5.52
CA SER A 476 8.60 -16.66 -5.84
C SER A 476 8.05 -15.72 -4.77
N LYS A 477 7.28 -16.25 -3.80
CA LYS A 477 6.83 -15.50 -2.64
C LYS A 477 7.96 -15.05 -1.74
N PHE A 478 9.09 -15.74 -1.71
CA PHE A 478 10.20 -15.39 -0.84
C PHE A 478 11.17 -14.44 -1.54
N ARG A 479 11.01 -13.11 -1.36
CA ARG A 479 12.06 -12.15 -1.73
C ARG A 479 13.05 -12.05 -0.57
N VAL A 480 14.21 -12.70 -0.71
CA VAL A 480 15.21 -12.74 0.35
C VAL A 480 16.34 -11.74 0.08
N THR A 481 16.76 -10.99 1.09
CA THR A 481 17.97 -10.17 1.02
C THR A 481 18.90 -10.45 2.18
N TYR A 482 20.20 -10.33 1.92
CA TYR A 482 21.27 -10.45 2.91
C TYR A 482 22.00 -9.11 2.97
N VAL A 483 22.12 -8.52 4.16
CA VAL A 483 22.81 -7.24 4.35
C VAL A 483 23.84 -7.40 5.44
N ARG A 484 25.11 -7.11 5.15
CA ARG A 484 26.16 -7.10 6.18
C ARG A 484 26.03 -5.87 7.08
N THR A 485 26.42 -6.03 8.34
CA THR A 485 26.40 -4.98 9.37
C THR A 485 27.74 -4.23 9.49
N VAL A 486 28.75 -4.65 8.72
CA VAL A 486 30.07 -4.03 8.63
C VAL A 486 30.40 -3.70 7.18
N PHE A 487 31.01 -2.53 6.97
CA PHE A 487 31.61 -2.14 5.70
C PHE A 487 32.80 -3.05 5.36
N ASP A 488 33.21 -3.03 4.09
CA ASP A 488 34.46 -3.63 3.62
C ASP A 488 35.70 -3.15 4.41
N SER A 489 35.68 -1.92 4.93
CA SER A 489 36.70 -1.36 5.83
C SER A 489 36.69 -1.93 7.25
N GLY A 490 35.67 -2.70 7.63
CA GLY A 490 35.44 -3.21 8.99
C GLY A 490 34.64 -2.26 9.90
N ALA A 491 34.36 -1.03 9.47
CA ALA A 491 33.52 -0.11 10.25
C ALA A 491 32.06 -0.59 10.31
N VAL A 492 31.39 -0.33 11.44
CA VAL A 492 29.99 -0.73 11.65
C VAL A 492 29.06 0.17 10.82
N VAL A 493 28.15 -0.45 10.05
CA VAL A 493 27.11 0.27 9.30
C VAL A 493 26.07 0.81 10.29
N PRO A 494 25.72 2.11 10.25
CA PRO A 494 24.67 2.67 11.11
C PRO A 494 23.30 2.02 10.88
N ALA A 495 22.46 1.94 11.92
CA ALA A 495 21.16 1.24 11.84
C ALA A 495 20.22 1.81 10.76
N ALA A 496 20.17 3.14 10.60
CA ALA A 496 19.38 3.79 9.55
C ALA A 496 19.85 3.38 8.14
N GLU A 497 21.17 3.28 7.94
CA GLU A 497 21.75 2.86 6.66
C GLU A 497 21.51 1.36 6.40
N ARG A 498 21.52 0.50 7.43
CA ARG A 498 21.14 -0.92 7.30
C ARG A 498 19.74 -1.07 6.71
N SER A 499 18.78 -0.29 7.21
CA SER A 499 17.40 -0.27 6.70
C SER A 499 17.35 0.13 5.22
N GLN A 500 18.05 1.22 4.86
CA GLN A 500 18.13 1.67 3.47
C GLN A 500 18.73 0.61 2.54
N ARG A 501 19.73 -0.13 3.02
CA ARG A 501 20.37 -1.21 2.26
C ARG A 501 19.47 -2.43 2.06
N VAL A 502 18.67 -2.80 3.06
CA VAL A 502 17.62 -3.83 2.91
C VAL A 502 16.64 -3.41 1.80
N VAL A 503 16.12 -2.17 1.88
CA VAL A 503 15.19 -1.62 0.88
C VAL A 503 15.83 -1.56 -0.51
N ARG A 504 17.11 -1.18 -0.61
CA ARG A 504 17.84 -1.13 -1.88
C ARG A 504 18.01 -2.52 -2.48
N ALA A 505 18.41 -3.51 -1.69
CA ALA A 505 18.56 -4.90 -2.12
C ALA A 505 17.23 -5.49 -2.62
N GLU A 506 16.12 -5.19 -1.92
CA GLU A 506 14.79 -5.60 -2.37
C GLU A 506 14.38 -4.89 -3.68
N GLY A 507 14.73 -3.60 -3.82
CA GLY A 507 14.51 -2.83 -5.03
C GLY A 507 15.25 -3.40 -6.25
N ILE A 508 16.48 -3.88 -6.05
CA ILE A 508 17.26 -4.59 -7.08
C ILE A 508 16.55 -5.86 -7.50
N GLU A 509 16.11 -6.71 -6.55
CA GLU A 509 15.35 -7.92 -6.87
C GLU A 509 14.08 -7.60 -7.67
N LYS A 510 13.30 -6.60 -7.23
CA LYS A 510 12.07 -6.15 -7.92
C LYS A 510 12.36 -5.76 -9.37
N ALA A 511 13.41 -4.96 -9.57
CA ALA A 511 13.80 -4.47 -10.89
C ALA A 511 14.25 -5.61 -11.80
N VAL A 512 15.02 -6.56 -11.28
CA VAL A 512 15.40 -7.77 -12.02
C VAL A 512 14.16 -8.57 -12.39
N ARG A 513 13.31 -8.94 -11.42
CA ARG A 513 12.13 -9.76 -11.68
C ARG A 513 11.19 -9.14 -12.72
N GLU A 514 10.95 -7.83 -12.61
CA GLU A 514 10.11 -7.09 -13.57
C GLU A 514 10.72 -7.06 -14.98
N ALA A 515 12.04 -6.92 -15.09
CA ALA A 515 12.71 -6.90 -16.38
C ALA A 515 12.71 -8.27 -17.07
N VAL A 516 12.69 -9.37 -16.31
CA VAL A 516 12.87 -10.73 -16.84
C VAL A 516 11.59 -11.55 -17.02
N THR A 517 10.48 -11.11 -16.43
CA THR A 517 9.20 -11.82 -16.49
C THR A 517 8.29 -11.22 -17.57
N GLY A 518 7.56 -12.07 -18.31
CA GLY A 518 6.53 -11.64 -19.28
C GLY A 518 6.63 -12.35 -20.63
N SER A 519 5.84 -11.87 -21.61
CA SER A 519 5.79 -12.46 -22.95
C SER A 519 7.14 -12.35 -23.67
N GLY A 520 7.61 -13.45 -24.26
CA GLY A 520 8.91 -13.54 -24.93
C GLY A 520 10.12 -13.51 -23.99
N LYS A 521 9.91 -13.67 -22.68
CA LYS A 521 10.95 -13.77 -21.65
C LYS A 521 10.71 -15.02 -20.79
N ILE A 522 11.05 -14.97 -19.50
CA ILE A 522 10.64 -16.01 -18.55
C ILE A 522 9.13 -15.91 -18.35
N SER A 523 8.40 -17.00 -18.61
CA SER A 523 6.94 -17.02 -18.41
C SER A 523 6.59 -16.81 -16.94
N SER A 524 5.41 -16.24 -16.66
CA SER A 524 4.93 -16.03 -15.30
C SER A 524 4.90 -17.34 -14.49
N GLU A 525 4.53 -18.46 -15.11
CA GLU A 525 4.48 -19.79 -14.48
C GLU A 525 5.87 -20.29 -14.08
N LYS A 526 6.87 -20.05 -14.93
CA LYS A 526 8.26 -20.43 -14.63
C LYS A 526 8.86 -19.50 -13.59
N ALA A 527 8.65 -18.19 -13.71
CA ALA A 527 9.13 -17.19 -12.76
C ALA A 527 8.59 -17.42 -11.34
N LYS A 528 7.35 -17.95 -11.21
CA LYS A 528 6.77 -18.36 -9.91
C LYS A 528 7.55 -19.47 -9.22
N LYS A 529 8.25 -20.32 -9.99
CA LYS A 529 9.10 -21.41 -9.49
C LYS A 529 10.55 -21.00 -9.29
N MET A 530 10.86 -19.70 -9.36
CA MET A 530 12.22 -19.15 -9.21
C MET A 530 12.30 -18.19 -8.02
N ILE A 531 13.40 -18.32 -7.27
CA ILE A 531 13.76 -17.39 -6.19
C ILE A 531 14.93 -16.54 -6.66
N PHE A 532 14.81 -15.22 -6.49
CA PHE A 532 15.91 -14.29 -6.62
C PHE A 532 16.21 -13.72 -5.24
N ALA A 533 17.46 -13.81 -4.80
CA ALA A 533 17.90 -13.20 -3.56
C ALA A 533 19.10 -12.29 -3.80
N VAL A 534 19.20 -11.20 -3.03
CA VAL A 534 20.26 -10.20 -3.21
C VAL A 534 21.15 -10.17 -1.98
N ASP A 535 22.45 -10.35 -2.18
CA ASP A 535 23.47 -10.25 -1.14
C ASP A 535 24.21 -8.90 -1.25
N SER A 536 23.97 -8.01 -0.30
CA SER A 536 24.53 -6.67 -0.21
C SER A 536 25.80 -6.67 0.65
N ILE A 537 26.93 -6.35 0.01
CA ILE A 537 28.24 -6.15 0.63
C ILE A 537 28.51 -4.64 0.66
N PRO A 538 28.26 -3.97 1.80
CA PRO A 538 28.34 -2.51 1.88
C PRO A 538 29.79 -2.03 1.78
N SER A 539 29.98 -0.91 1.08
CA SER A 539 31.20 -0.10 1.13
C SER A 539 30.84 1.35 1.43
N SER A 540 31.83 2.15 1.79
CA SER A 540 31.67 3.59 2.04
C SER A 540 31.20 4.40 0.82
N LYS A 541 31.20 3.81 -0.38
CA LYS A 541 30.84 4.47 -1.65
C LYS A 541 29.66 3.82 -2.40
N GLY A 542 28.95 2.85 -1.83
CA GLY A 542 27.79 2.23 -2.48
C GLY A 542 27.70 0.73 -2.19
N GLY A 543 28.71 -0.04 -2.61
CA GLY A 543 28.89 -1.45 -2.25
C GLY A 543 28.72 -2.42 -3.41
N LYS A 544 29.04 -3.70 -3.17
CA LYS A 544 28.90 -4.81 -4.14
C LYS A 544 27.61 -5.57 -3.85
N PHE A 545 26.83 -5.89 -4.89
CA PHE A 545 25.65 -6.73 -4.78
C PHE A 545 25.86 -8.03 -5.54
N ASN A 546 25.56 -9.19 -4.93
CA ASN A 546 25.48 -10.46 -5.66
C ASN A 546 24.02 -10.86 -5.84
N LEU A 547 23.71 -11.59 -6.93
CA LEU A 547 22.38 -12.13 -7.19
C LEU A 547 22.42 -13.65 -7.06
N LEU A 548 21.66 -14.22 -6.14
CA LEU A 548 21.51 -15.65 -5.99
C LEU A 548 20.22 -16.09 -6.67
N ILE A 549 20.27 -17.21 -7.40
CA ILE A 549 19.12 -17.77 -8.13
C ILE A 549 18.84 -19.19 -7.61
N GLY A 550 17.62 -19.44 -7.13
CA GLY A 550 17.18 -20.75 -6.65
C GLY A 550 15.91 -21.25 -7.32
N GLY A 551 15.57 -22.53 -7.12
CA GLY A 551 14.38 -23.17 -7.70
C GLY A 551 14.58 -23.68 -9.12
N THR A 552 13.67 -23.33 -10.03
CA THR A 552 13.77 -23.78 -11.43
C THR A 552 14.99 -23.14 -12.10
N LYS A 553 15.85 -23.97 -12.68
CA LYS A 553 17.06 -23.51 -13.37
C LYS A 553 16.69 -22.70 -14.63
N PRO A 554 17.23 -21.48 -14.82
CA PRO A 554 17.08 -20.75 -16.06
C PRO A 554 17.90 -21.43 -17.18
N THR A 555 17.42 -21.30 -18.41
CA THR A 555 18.19 -21.56 -19.64
C THR A 555 19.30 -20.52 -19.80
N GLU A 556 20.25 -20.76 -20.70
CA GLU A 556 21.36 -19.82 -20.94
C GLU A 556 20.85 -18.44 -21.44
N ASP A 557 19.84 -18.42 -22.31
CA ASP A 557 19.23 -17.17 -22.79
C ASP A 557 18.54 -16.40 -21.66
N GLU A 558 17.81 -17.11 -20.79
CA GLU A 558 17.19 -16.50 -19.62
C GLU A 558 18.26 -16.01 -18.62
N LYS A 559 19.37 -16.74 -18.44
CA LYS A 559 20.48 -16.33 -17.58
C LYS A 559 21.15 -15.06 -18.10
N LYS A 560 21.36 -14.96 -19.43
CA LYS A 560 21.87 -13.73 -20.07
C LYS A 560 20.93 -12.55 -19.85
N LEU A 561 19.62 -12.79 -19.98
CA LEU A 561 18.61 -11.77 -19.76
C LEU A 561 18.54 -11.32 -18.29
N ILE A 562 18.68 -12.25 -17.33
CA ILE A 562 18.80 -11.95 -15.90
C ILE A 562 20.06 -11.12 -15.62
N LEU A 563 21.20 -11.48 -16.20
CA LEU A 563 22.45 -10.73 -16.03
C LEU A 563 22.33 -9.29 -16.50
N GLN A 564 21.76 -9.08 -17.69
CA GLN A 564 21.54 -7.74 -18.23
C GLN A 564 20.61 -6.92 -17.35
N ALA A 565 19.52 -7.52 -16.86
CA ALA A 565 18.60 -6.88 -15.94
C ALA A 565 19.28 -6.47 -14.63
N PHE A 566 20.11 -7.37 -14.07
CA PHE A 566 20.84 -7.13 -12.83
C PHE A 566 21.82 -5.97 -12.96
N GLN A 567 22.65 -5.97 -14.00
CA GLN A 567 23.58 -4.88 -14.29
C GLN A 567 22.86 -3.54 -14.47
N LYS A 568 21.76 -3.54 -15.23
CA LYS A 568 20.95 -2.33 -15.46
C LYS A 568 20.33 -1.79 -14.16
N SER A 569 19.91 -2.66 -13.24
CA SER A 569 19.30 -2.26 -11.96
C SER A 569 20.27 -1.52 -11.03
N LEU A 570 21.57 -1.73 -11.21
CA LEU A 570 22.65 -1.13 -10.42
C LEU A 570 23.24 0.13 -11.07
N ALA A 571 23.09 0.30 -12.38
CA ALA A 571 23.60 1.49 -13.10
C ALA A 571 23.01 2.82 -12.61
N ALA A 572 21.91 2.79 -11.85
CA ALA A 572 21.29 3.96 -11.24
C ALA A 572 21.88 4.35 -9.87
N GLY A 573 22.65 3.47 -9.23
CA GLY A 573 23.23 3.71 -7.90
C GLY A 573 24.66 4.22 -7.98
N GLU A 574 24.96 5.32 -7.29
CA GLU A 574 26.32 5.85 -7.23
C GLU A 574 27.24 4.89 -6.46
N GLY A 575 28.31 4.45 -7.13
CA GLY A 575 29.33 3.54 -6.59
C GLY A 575 28.82 2.15 -6.17
N GLU A 576 27.64 1.76 -6.63
CA GLU A 576 27.14 0.40 -6.57
C GLU A 576 27.71 -0.43 -7.71
N VAL A 577 28.17 -1.65 -7.42
CA VAL A 577 28.75 -2.55 -8.44
C VAL A 577 28.06 -3.90 -8.47
N ALA A 578 27.85 -4.40 -9.69
CA ALA A 578 27.35 -5.76 -9.91
C ALA A 578 28.45 -6.76 -9.55
N GLY A 579 28.11 -7.67 -8.64
CA GLY A 579 28.91 -8.82 -8.30
C GLY A 579 28.52 -10.06 -9.07
N ASP A 580 28.62 -11.20 -8.39
CA ASP A 580 28.47 -12.51 -9.01
C ASP A 580 27.00 -12.92 -9.10
N ILE A 581 26.66 -13.68 -10.15
CA ILE A 581 25.41 -14.45 -10.21
C ILE A 581 25.71 -15.86 -9.71
N ILE A 582 25.01 -16.25 -8.64
CA ILE A 582 25.33 -17.46 -7.88
C ILE A 582 24.16 -18.45 -7.99
N ASP A 583 24.46 -19.60 -8.56
CA ASP A 583 23.49 -20.67 -8.77
C ASP A 583 23.26 -21.46 -7.46
N ALA A 584 22.02 -21.48 -6.97
CA ALA A 584 21.56 -22.16 -5.76
C ALA A 584 20.50 -23.24 -6.10
N PHE A 585 20.80 -24.07 -7.09
CA PHE A 585 19.97 -25.20 -7.52
C PHE A 585 20.33 -26.49 -6.76
N ASN A 586 19.38 -27.41 -6.64
CA ASN A 586 19.61 -28.74 -6.06
C ASN A 586 20.55 -29.58 -6.93
#